data_AF-A0A968RHW7-F1
#
_entry.id   AF-A0A968RHW7-F1
#
_cell.length_a   1.000
_cell.length_b   1.000
_cell.length_c   1.000
_cell.angle_alpha   90.00
_cell.angle_beta   90.00
_cell.angle_gamma   90.00
#
_symmetry.space_group_name_H-M   'P 1'
#
loop_
_entity.id
_entity.type
_entity.pdbx_description
1 polymer ?
#
loop_
_entity_poly.entity_id
_entity_poly.type
_entity_poly.pdbx_seq_one_letter_code
_entity_poly.pdbx_strand_id
1 'polypeptide(L)'
;MSKEFPNLQLIELPAYNITYQRKNFVFGLMLQLPKMAYAVWREYRQVGRLVKAQRIDAIISDNRFGCFAHQVPSVFITHQINLMVPNIALQALARWGNRFWINTFFDTCWVPDLDGEPNLSGELSHGMKMKSVIYLGVLSRMKYQEVEKNTT
;
A
#
# COMPACT_ATOMS: atom_id res chain seq x y z
N MET A 1 -15.24 -0.11 11.71
CA MET A 1 -15.83 -0.60 10.45
C MET A 1 -17.31 -0.97 10.54
N SER A 2 -17.74 -2.16 11.02
CA SER A 2 -19.19 -2.51 10.99
C SER A 2 -20.09 -1.54 11.79
N LYS A 3 -19.59 -0.98 12.90
CA LYS A 3 -20.30 0.07 13.67
C LYS A 3 -20.32 1.44 12.99
N GLU A 4 -19.37 1.73 12.09
CA GLU A 4 -19.22 3.04 11.44
C GLU A 4 -19.88 3.08 10.06
N PHE A 5 -19.93 1.94 9.36
CA PHE A 5 -20.49 1.81 8.03
C PHE A 5 -21.41 0.57 7.95
N PRO A 6 -22.62 0.62 8.53
CA PRO A 6 -23.50 -0.54 8.63
C PRO A 6 -24.00 -1.04 7.27
N ASN A 7 -24.08 -0.15 6.27
CA ASN A 7 -24.57 -0.46 4.93
C ASN A 7 -23.46 -0.89 3.96
N LEU A 8 -22.19 -0.87 4.39
CA LEU A 8 -21.07 -1.24 3.53
C LEU A 8 -20.91 -2.75 3.50
N GLN A 9 -20.85 -3.33 2.31
CA GLN A 9 -20.57 -4.75 2.15
C GLN A 9 -19.13 -5.05 2.58
N LEU A 10 -18.98 -5.98 3.52
CA LEU A 10 -17.69 -6.44 4.01
C LEU A 10 -17.42 -7.83 3.47
N ILE A 11 -16.28 -8.01 2.80
CA ILE A 11 -15.86 -9.29 2.24
C ILE A 11 -14.48 -9.62 2.78
N GLU A 12 -14.35 -10.78 3.41
CA GLU A 12 -13.07 -11.26 3.92
C GLU A 12 -12.20 -11.80 2.77
N LEU A 13 -10.99 -11.27 2.67
CA LEU A 13 -9.96 -11.71 1.74
C LEU A 13 -8.97 -12.66 2.44
N PRO A 14 -8.24 -13.51 1.69
CA PRO A 14 -7.34 -14.49 2.28
C PRO A 14 -6.25 -13.84 3.14
N ALA A 15 -5.98 -14.41 4.32
CA ALA A 15 -4.90 -13.94 5.17
C ALA A 15 -3.52 -14.35 4.59
N TYR A 16 -2.57 -13.43 4.63
CA TYR A 16 -1.19 -13.68 4.17
C TYR A 16 -0.41 -14.59 5.14
N ASN A 17 -0.83 -14.70 6.42
CA ASN A 17 -0.19 -15.51 7.46
C ASN A 17 1.34 -15.38 7.47
N ILE A 18 1.83 -14.14 7.47
CA ILE A 18 3.25 -13.80 7.53
C ILE A 18 3.70 -13.91 8.98
N THR A 19 4.74 -14.71 9.23
CA THR A 19 5.33 -14.86 10.55
C THR A 19 6.63 -14.07 10.60
N TYR A 20 6.67 -13.00 11.41
CA TYR A 20 7.88 -12.22 11.59
C TYR A 20 8.82 -12.89 12.61
N GLN A 21 9.92 -13.46 12.13
CA GLN A 21 10.94 -14.05 13.00
C GLN A 21 11.88 -12.98 13.55
N ARG A 22 12.17 -13.01 14.86
CA ARG A 22 13.06 -12.04 15.53
C ARG A 22 14.56 -12.24 15.22
N LYS A 23 15.00 -13.49 14.95
CA LYS A 23 16.38 -13.79 14.52
C LYS A 23 16.39 -14.02 13.01
N ASN A 24 17.33 -13.38 12.30
CA ASN A 24 17.49 -13.45 10.85
C ASN A 24 16.22 -13.07 10.05
N PHE A 25 15.63 -11.92 10.39
CA PHE A 25 14.41 -11.35 9.76
C PHE A 25 14.39 -11.49 8.23
N VAL A 26 15.49 -11.09 7.56
CA VAL A 26 15.60 -11.13 6.09
C VAL A 26 15.47 -12.55 5.57
N PHE A 27 16.22 -13.49 6.13
CA PHE A 27 16.21 -14.88 5.67
C PHE A 27 14.86 -15.56 5.94
N GLY A 28 14.29 -15.31 7.12
CA GLY A 28 12.95 -15.79 7.49
C GLY A 28 11.86 -15.23 6.57
N LEU A 29 11.99 -13.98 6.11
CA LEU A 29 11.09 -13.37 5.14
C LEU A 29 11.30 -13.94 3.73
N MET A 30 12.54 -14.13 3.28
CA MET A 30 12.85 -14.71 1.98
C MET A 30 12.27 -16.12 1.81
N LEU A 31 12.38 -16.96 2.84
CA LEU A 31 11.77 -18.30 2.84
C LEU A 31 10.24 -18.27 2.77
N GLN A 32 9.61 -17.16 3.20
CA GLN A 32 8.16 -16.98 3.16
C GLN A 32 7.66 -16.34 1.86
N LEU A 33 8.55 -15.82 0.99
CA LEU A 33 8.17 -15.19 -0.27
C LEU A 33 7.30 -16.08 -1.16
N PRO A 34 7.57 -17.39 -1.35
CA PRO A 34 6.70 -18.23 -2.17
C PRO A 34 5.28 -18.36 -1.60
N LYS A 35 5.16 -18.46 -0.27
CA LYS A 35 3.87 -18.50 0.44
C LYS A 35 3.13 -17.17 0.28
N MET A 36 3.84 -16.05 0.41
CA MET A 36 3.28 -14.71 0.21
C MET A 36 2.81 -14.52 -1.23
N ALA A 37 3.62 -14.88 -2.23
CA ALA A 37 3.26 -14.79 -3.64
C ALA A 37 2.02 -15.64 -3.97
N TYR A 38 1.93 -16.85 -3.40
CA TYR A 38 0.74 -17.68 -3.54
C TYR A 38 -0.50 -17.04 -2.89
N ALA A 39 -0.35 -16.41 -1.72
CA ALA A 39 -1.44 -15.66 -1.08
C ALA A 39 -1.90 -14.46 -1.94
N VAL A 40 -0.95 -13.69 -2.47
CA VAL A 40 -1.21 -12.58 -3.42
C VAL A 40 -1.97 -13.08 -4.65
N TRP A 41 -1.55 -14.21 -5.23
CA TRP A 41 -2.23 -14.78 -6.39
C TRP A 41 -3.66 -15.25 -6.08
N ARG A 42 -3.87 -15.88 -4.92
CA ARG A 42 -5.20 -16.27 -4.46
C ARG A 42 -6.11 -15.07 -4.26
N GLU A 43 -5.57 -14.01 -3.68
CA GLU A 43 -6.27 -12.74 -3.49
C GLU A 43 -6.65 -12.10 -4.82
N TYR A 44 -5.70 -11.98 -5.75
CA TYR A 44 -5.96 -11.49 -7.11
C TYR A 44 -7.12 -12.27 -7.78
N ARG A 45 -7.11 -13.59 -7.68
CA ARG A 45 -8.18 -14.42 -8.25
C ARG A 45 -9.52 -14.20 -7.55
N GLN A 46 -9.53 -13.95 -6.23
CA GLN A 46 -10.75 -13.65 -5.49
C GLN A 46 -11.29 -12.27 -5.85
N VAL A 47 -10.43 -11.25 -5.89
CA VAL A 47 -10.78 -9.88 -6.29
C VAL A 47 -11.35 -9.85 -7.70
N GLY A 48 -10.73 -10.54 -8.67
CA GLY A 48 -11.27 -10.65 -10.02
C GLY A 48 -12.67 -11.30 -10.10
N ARG A 49 -13.00 -12.23 -9.20
CA ARG A 49 -14.37 -12.78 -9.09
C ARG A 49 -15.35 -11.76 -8.52
N LEU A 50 -14.92 -11.01 -7.49
CA LEU A 50 -15.74 -9.98 -6.85
C LEU A 50 -16.06 -8.85 -7.82
N VAL A 51 -15.08 -8.41 -8.61
CA VAL A 51 -15.29 -7.38 -9.64
C VAL A 51 -16.43 -7.77 -10.58
N LYS A 52 -16.43 -9.02 -11.05
CA LYS A 52 -17.49 -9.52 -11.94
C LYS A 52 -18.83 -9.70 -11.22
N ALA A 53 -18.82 -10.25 -10.02
CA ALA A 53 -20.04 -10.59 -9.28
C ALA A 53 -20.78 -9.34 -8.76
N GLN A 54 -20.03 -8.35 -8.29
CA GLN A 54 -20.57 -7.11 -7.70
C GLN A 54 -20.59 -5.94 -8.68
N ARG A 55 -20.09 -6.12 -9.91
CA ARG A 55 -19.94 -5.05 -10.92
C ARG A 55 -19.17 -3.85 -10.36
N ILE A 56 -18.03 -4.14 -9.74
CA ILE A 56 -17.14 -3.09 -9.21
C ILE A 56 -16.58 -2.30 -10.38
N ASP A 57 -16.66 -0.97 -10.32
CA ASP A 57 -16.16 -0.09 -11.39
C ASP A 57 -14.70 0.32 -11.22
N ALA A 58 -14.17 0.31 -9.98
CA ALA A 58 -12.79 0.68 -9.67
C ALA A 58 -12.32 0.05 -8.33
N ILE A 59 -11.00 -0.09 -8.16
CA ILE A 59 -10.38 -0.66 -6.97
C ILE A 59 -9.40 0.34 -6.36
N ILE A 60 -9.47 0.52 -5.04
CA ILE A 60 -8.44 1.19 -4.24
C ILE A 60 -7.84 0.16 -3.29
N SER A 61 -6.56 -0.12 -3.46
CA SER A 61 -5.81 -1.08 -2.66
C SER A 61 -4.95 -0.38 -1.63
N ASP A 62 -5.32 -0.51 -0.36
CA ASP A 62 -4.53 -0.02 0.77
C ASP A 62 -3.40 -0.99 1.12
N ASN A 63 -2.24 -0.76 0.50
CA ASN A 63 -1.01 -1.53 0.66
C ASN A 63 -1.16 -3.06 0.49
N ARG A 64 -2.09 -3.50 -0.39
CA ARG A 64 -2.44 -4.92 -0.57
C ARG A 64 -2.17 -5.41 -1.99
N PHE A 65 -1.06 -6.12 -2.17
CA PHE A 65 -0.49 -6.40 -3.50
C PHE A 65 -1.35 -7.24 -4.45
N GLY A 66 -2.26 -8.07 -3.92
CA GLY A 66 -3.19 -8.88 -4.73
C GLY A 66 -4.53 -8.19 -4.99
N CYS A 67 -4.78 -7.01 -4.44
CA CYS A 67 -6.05 -6.31 -4.57
C CYS A 67 -6.07 -5.41 -5.82
N PHE A 68 -6.09 -6.02 -6.99
CA PHE A 68 -6.23 -5.33 -8.28
C PHE A 68 -6.96 -6.22 -9.28
N ALA A 69 -7.45 -5.62 -10.36
CA ALA A 69 -7.99 -6.37 -11.49
C ALA A 69 -7.80 -5.58 -12.79
N HIS A 70 -7.18 -6.19 -13.79
CA HIS A 70 -6.93 -5.53 -15.09
C HIS A 70 -8.20 -5.13 -15.87
N GLN A 71 -9.39 -5.55 -15.43
CA GLN A 71 -10.65 -5.18 -16.10
C GLN A 71 -11.15 -3.79 -15.68
N VAL A 72 -10.66 -3.24 -14.58
CA VAL A 72 -11.14 -1.98 -13.98
C VAL A 72 -9.96 -1.15 -13.47
N PRO A 73 -10.06 0.18 -13.45
CA PRO A 73 -9.03 1.03 -12.86
C PRO A 73 -8.69 0.58 -11.44
N SER A 74 -7.41 0.33 -11.20
CA SER A 74 -6.88 -0.18 -9.93
C SER A 74 -5.80 0.76 -9.41
N VAL A 75 -6.04 1.32 -8.23
CA VAL A 75 -5.16 2.26 -7.55
C VAL A 75 -4.46 1.59 -6.37
N PHE A 76 -3.16 1.81 -6.22
CA PHE A 76 -2.43 1.42 -5.01
C PHE A 76 -2.25 2.63 -4.11
N ILE A 77 -2.66 2.56 -2.84
CA ILE A 77 -2.41 3.62 -1.86
C ILE A 77 -1.37 3.16 -0.84
N THR A 78 -0.32 3.97 -0.64
CA THR A 78 0.77 3.67 0.29
C THR A 78 1.54 4.92 0.72
N HIS A 79 2.09 4.90 1.93
CA HIS A 79 3.12 5.85 2.40
C HIS A 79 4.55 5.32 2.21
N GLN A 80 4.71 4.11 1.67
CA GLN A 80 5.98 3.39 1.62
C GLN A 80 6.30 3.00 0.18
N ILE A 81 6.59 3.99 -0.66
CA ILE A 81 7.18 3.72 -1.98
C ILE A 81 8.59 3.17 -1.78
N ASN A 82 9.31 3.75 -0.81
CA ASN A 82 10.70 3.44 -0.52
C ASN A 82 10.79 2.53 0.70
N LEU A 83 10.71 1.22 0.46
CA LEU A 83 10.92 0.23 1.51
C LEU A 83 12.30 0.39 2.16
N MET A 84 12.32 0.68 3.46
CA MET A 84 13.53 0.80 4.25
C MET A 84 13.89 -0.55 4.87
N VAL A 85 15.02 -1.09 4.44
CA VAL A 85 15.58 -2.37 4.90
C VAL A 85 17.01 -2.13 5.37
N PRO A 86 17.50 -2.80 6.44
CA PRO A 86 18.80 -2.48 7.05
C PRO A 86 20.03 -2.67 6.15
N ASN A 87 19.92 -3.51 5.11
CA ASN A 87 21.01 -3.78 4.17
C ASN A 87 20.79 -2.98 2.87
N ILE A 88 21.77 -2.18 2.45
CA ILE A 88 21.68 -1.27 1.30
C ILE A 88 21.38 -2.00 -0.02
N ALA A 89 22.03 -3.14 -0.27
CA ALA A 89 21.80 -3.94 -1.48
C ALA A 89 20.39 -4.54 -1.47
N LEU A 90 19.95 -5.06 -0.32
CA LEU A 90 18.59 -5.57 -0.15
C LEU A 90 17.55 -4.45 -0.27
N GLN A 91 17.87 -3.25 0.20
CA GLN A 91 17.02 -2.08 0.12
C GLN A 91 16.81 -1.67 -1.34
N ALA A 92 17.88 -1.62 -2.14
CA ALA A 92 17.78 -1.36 -3.57
C ALA A 92 16.89 -2.41 -4.28
N LEU A 93 17.07 -3.69 -3.95
CA LEU A 93 16.26 -4.78 -4.49
C LEU A 93 14.78 -4.67 -4.08
N ALA A 94 14.50 -4.38 -2.81
CA ALA A 94 13.14 -4.22 -2.29
C ALA A 94 12.43 -3.02 -2.93
N ARG A 95 13.11 -1.87 -3.05
CA ARG A 95 12.62 -0.68 -3.76
C ARG A 95 12.31 -0.98 -5.22
N TRP A 96 13.23 -1.66 -5.91
CA TRP A 96 13.03 -2.05 -7.30
C TRP A 96 11.84 -3.02 -7.46
N GLY A 97 11.74 -4.04 -6.60
CA GLY A 97 10.66 -5.03 -6.65
C GLY A 97 9.29 -4.41 -6.36
N ASN A 98 9.20 -3.56 -5.34
CA ASN A 98 7.98 -2.81 -5.01
C ASN A 98 7.54 -1.93 -6.19
N ARG A 99 8.48 -1.17 -6.75
CA ARG A 99 8.24 -0.31 -7.91
C ARG A 99 7.82 -1.10 -9.14
N PHE A 100 8.51 -2.20 -9.43
CA PHE A 100 8.18 -3.07 -10.55
C PHE A 100 6.75 -3.58 -10.41
N TRP A 101 6.39 -4.06 -9.22
CA TRP A 101 5.04 -4.55 -8.94
C TRP A 101 3.99 -3.46 -9.13
N ILE A 102 4.13 -2.31 -8.45
CA ILE A 102 3.14 -1.23 -8.51
C ILE A 102 2.93 -0.75 -9.96
N ASN A 103 4.02 -0.49 -10.70
CA ASN A 103 3.90 -0.02 -12.09
C ASN A 103 3.39 -1.08 -13.07
N THR A 104 3.45 -2.37 -12.72
CA THR A 104 3.02 -3.46 -13.61
C THR A 104 1.53 -3.77 -13.43
N PHE A 105 1.03 -3.68 -12.19
CA PHE A 105 -0.31 -4.18 -11.84
C PHE A 105 -1.33 -3.10 -11.52
N PHE A 106 -0.89 -1.86 -11.26
CA PHE A 106 -1.77 -0.75 -10.89
C PHE A 106 -1.62 0.41 -11.88
N ASP A 107 -2.72 1.12 -12.12
CA ASP A 107 -2.78 2.24 -13.06
C ASP A 107 -2.15 3.50 -12.47
N THR A 108 -2.31 3.69 -11.16
CA THR A 108 -1.72 4.81 -10.42
C THR A 108 -1.43 4.44 -8.97
N CYS A 109 -0.47 5.14 -8.39
CA CYS A 109 -0.11 5.04 -6.99
C CYS A 109 -0.50 6.34 -6.28
N TRP A 110 -1.36 6.25 -5.27
CA TRP A 110 -1.71 7.36 -4.41
C TRP A 110 -0.83 7.39 -3.18
N VAL A 111 -0.29 8.57 -2.89
CA VAL A 111 0.48 8.82 -1.68
C VAL A 111 -0.32 9.81 -0.83
N PRO A 112 -0.81 9.42 0.35
CA PRO A 112 -1.50 10.32 1.26
C PRO A 112 -0.52 11.22 2.02
N ASP A 113 0.24 12.01 1.28
CA ASP A 113 1.20 13.00 1.77
C ASP A 113 1.25 14.20 0.82
N LEU A 114 1.89 15.27 1.26
CA LEU A 114 2.16 16.45 0.44
C LEU A 114 3.22 16.14 -0.62
N ASP A 115 3.07 16.74 -1.81
CA ASP A 115 4.13 16.76 -2.81
C ASP A 115 5.16 17.84 -2.44
N GLY A 116 6.45 17.51 -2.56
CA GLY A 116 7.55 18.43 -2.23
C GLY A 116 7.77 18.65 -0.72
N GLU A 117 8.53 19.68 -0.37
CA GLU A 117 8.85 20.01 1.03
C GLU A 117 8.03 21.23 1.49
N PRO A 118 7.45 21.22 2.71
CA PRO A 118 7.54 20.16 3.72
C PRO A 118 6.52 19.04 3.50
N ASN A 119 6.94 17.78 3.73
CA ASN A 119 6.07 16.59 3.73
C ASN A 119 6.22 15.78 5.03
N LEU A 120 5.32 14.82 5.27
CA LEU A 120 5.31 14.04 6.52
C LEU A 120 6.13 12.75 6.43
N SER A 121 6.26 12.16 5.25
CA SER A 121 6.87 10.84 5.06
C SER A 121 8.34 10.87 4.66
N GLY A 122 8.87 12.03 4.28
CA GLY A 122 10.26 12.23 3.87
C GLY A 122 10.67 11.24 2.79
N GLU A 123 11.83 10.62 3.00
CA GLU A 123 12.40 9.61 2.10
C GLU A 123 11.54 8.34 1.95
N LEU A 124 10.45 8.13 2.69
CA LEU A 124 9.59 6.96 2.52
C LEU A 124 8.70 7.04 1.27
N SER A 125 8.31 8.25 0.86
CA SER A 125 7.45 8.47 -0.32
C SER A 125 8.04 9.38 -1.39
N HIS A 126 9.18 10.03 -1.11
CA HIS A 126 9.78 11.02 -1.99
C HIS A 126 11.08 10.55 -2.62
N GLY A 127 11.52 11.23 -3.69
CA GLY A 127 12.86 11.03 -4.28
C GLY A 127 12.99 9.90 -5.32
N MET A 128 11.88 9.30 -5.79
CA MET A 128 11.92 8.26 -6.82
C MET A 128 10.90 8.45 -7.94
N LYS A 129 11.35 8.25 -9.20
CA LYS A 129 10.51 8.36 -10.40
C LYS A 129 9.67 7.09 -10.62
N MET A 130 8.36 7.23 -10.57
CA MET A 130 7.36 6.21 -10.94
C MET A 130 6.46 6.74 -12.07
N LYS A 131 5.78 5.84 -12.81
CA LYS A 131 5.02 6.23 -14.00
C LYS A 131 3.79 7.08 -13.68
N SER A 132 3.18 6.91 -12.50
CA SER A 132 1.94 7.59 -12.12
C SER A 132 1.83 7.61 -10.60
N VAL A 133 2.36 8.65 -9.96
CA VAL A 133 2.21 8.92 -8.52
C VAL A 133 1.38 10.18 -8.34
N ILE A 134 0.35 10.11 -7.52
CA ILE A 134 -0.51 11.24 -7.16
C ILE A 134 -0.43 11.44 -5.66
N TYR A 135 0.03 12.62 -5.25
CA TYR A 135 0.03 13.05 -3.86
C TYR A 135 -1.35 13.60 -3.50
N LEU A 136 -2.02 12.98 -2.53
CA LEU A 136 -3.36 13.35 -2.08
C LEU A 136 -3.34 14.45 -1.02
N GLY A 137 -2.16 14.85 -0.54
CA GLY A 137 -1.99 15.69 0.64
C GLY A 137 -2.23 14.93 1.93
N VAL A 138 -2.16 15.66 3.06
CA VAL A 138 -2.37 15.08 4.39
C VAL A 138 -3.84 14.72 4.58
N LEU A 139 -4.13 13.42 4.71
CA LEU A 139 -5.46 12.93 5.04
C LEU A 139 -5.69 12.97 6.55
N SER A 140 -6.28 14.05 7.04
CA SER A 140 -6.62 14.22 8.45
C SER A 140 -8.11 14.49 8.64
N ARG A 141 -8.71 13.80 9.63
CA ARG A 141 -10.05 14.16 10.14
C ARG A 141 -10.00 15.36 11.08
N MET A 142 -8.82 15.71 11.58
CA MET A 142 -8.60 16.84 12.48
C MET A 142 -8.37 18.11 11.69
N LYS A 143 -8.98 19.21 12.13
CA LYS A 143 -8.74 20.54 11.58
C LYS A 143 -7.64 21.22 12.37
N TYR A 144 -6.72 21.87 11.67
CA TYR A 144 -5.74 22.73 12.30
C TYR A 144 -6.45 23.81 13.12
N GLN A 145 -6.02 24.00 14.36
CA GLN A 145 -6.41 25.11 15.20
C GLN A 145 -5.14 25.85 15.60
N GLU A 146 -5.12 27.14 15.34
CA GLU A 146 -4.07 28.03 15.80
C GLU A 146 -4.30 28.25 17.29
N VAL A 147 -3.34 27.82 18.11
CA VAL A 147 -3.38 27.96 19.57
C VAL A 147 -2.28 28.94 19.96
N GLU A 148 -2.62 29.95 20.75
CA GLU A 148 -1.62 30.83 21.34
C GLU A 148 -0.66 30.00 22.19
N LYS A 149 0.63 30.10 21.90
CA LYS A 149 1.66 29.46 22.73
C LYS A 149 1.69 30.19 24.08
N ASN A 150 1.12 29.58 25.10
CA ASN A 150 1.32 30.01 26.48
C ASN A 150 2.81 29.89 26.82
N THR A 151 3.50 31.01 26.75
CA THR A 151 4.90 31.12 27.18
C THR A 151 4.85 31.15 28.71
N THR A 152 5.26 30.05 29.35
CA THR A 152 5.40 29.97 30.81
C THR A 152 6.89 29.99 31.14
#